data_AF-A0A7W4EV65-F1
#
_entry.id   AF-A0A7W4EV65-F1
#
_cell.length_a   1.000
_cell.length_b   1.000
_cell.length_c   1.000
_cell.angle_alpha   90.00
_cell.angle_beta   90.00
_cell.angle_gamma   90.00
#
_symmetry.space_group_name_H-M   'P 1'
#
loop_
_entity.id
_entity.type
_entity.pdbx_description
1 polymer ?
#
loop_
_entity_poly.entity_id
_entity_poly.type
_entity_poly.pdbx_seq_one_letter_code
_entity_poly.pdbx_strand_id
1 'polypeptide(L)'
;MGINRPYSGYILSFTLGIATALPIILLAVCPSTHVERNVNIVGISNLIVTIIIAITIPFLINRWINNKRTSKDLIVSNIQELIAMYHSHTLLLLELKNGTKSLTQVQEEMQLAISRVDMEANGLDKLVSILAPKLATRLNIRGIPPEYFDWLTGGDFLKSDFQISLDFLKMHEEILRQTTLRLKLLAQQVVLYS
;
A
#
# COMPACT_ATOMS: atom_id res chain seq x y z
N MET A 1 -19.13 7.40 -0.39
CA MET A 1 -19.18 8.83 -0.77
C MET A 1 -18.27 9.03 -2.00
N GLY A 2 -18.86 9.29 -3.17
CA GLY A 2 -18.22 9.89 -4.35
C GLY A 2 -17.10 9.15 -5.09
N ILE A 3 -17.40 8.09 -5.85
CA ILE A 3 -16.55 7.67 -6.99
C ILE A 3 -16.83 8.61 -8.15
N ASN A 4 -16.21 9.80 -8.15
CA ASN A 4 -16.22 10.70 -9.30
C ASN A 4 -15.01 10.41 -10.20
N ARG A 5 -15.14 9.41 -11.09
CA ARG A 5 -14.19 9.17 -12.20
C ARG A 5 -14.74 9.41 -13.63
N PRO A 6 -15.71 10.32 -13.91
CA PRO A 6 -16.02 10.65 -15.30
C PRO A 6 -15.03 11.64 -15.93
N TYR A 7 -14.47 12.59 -15.16
CA TYR A 7 -13.76 13.75 -15.71
C TYR A 7 -12.49 13.44 -16.52
N SER A 8 -11.73 12.41 -16.14
CA SER A 8 -10.48 12.06 -16.85
C SER A 8 -10.71 11.51 -18.26
N GLY A 9 -11.82 10.81 -18.50
CA GLY A 9 -12.17 10.31 -19.83
C GLY A 9 -12.60 11.44 -20.76
N TYR A 10 -13.37 12.40 -20.24
CA TYR A 10 -13.83 13.58 -20.99
C TYR A 10 -12.69 14.54 -21.35
N ILE A 11 -11.70 14.74 -20.47
CA ILE A 11 -10.55 15.59 -20.78
C ILE A 11 -9.70 14.95 -21.88
N LEU A 12 -9.56 13.62 -21.88
CA LEU A 12 -8.79 12.90 -22.89
C LEU A 12 -9.51 12.86 -24.25
N SER A 13 -10.83 12.67 -24.27
CA SER A 13 -11.62 12.78 -25.51
C SER A 13 -11.67 14.21 -26.05
N PHE A 14 -11.72 15.21 -25.17
CA PHE A 14 -11.72 16.63 -25.55
C PHE A 14 -10.38 17.09 -26.11
N THR A 15 -9.26 16.71 -25.48
CA THR A 15 -7.91 17.02 -25.98
C THR A 15 -7.60 16.29 -27.28
N LEU A 16 -8.03 15.03 -27.43
CA LEU A 16 -7.94 14.29 -28.70
C LEU A 16 -8.79 14.96 -29.79
N GLY A 17 -10.01 15.38 -29.44
CA GLY A 17 -10.91 16.12 -30.32
C GLY A 17 -10.30 17.42 -30.82
N ILE A 18 -9.73 18.24 -29.93
CA ILE A 18 -9.03 19.48 -30.29
C ILE A 18 -7.82 19.17 -31.17
N ALA A 19 -6.98 18.20 -30.80
CA ALA A 19 -5.77 17.87 -31.56
C ALA A 19 -6.07 17.38 -32.99
N THR A 20 -7.21 16.72 -33.20
CA THR A 20 -7.69 16.32 -34.53
C THR A 20 -8.42 17.44 -35.28
N ALA A 21 -9.20 18.27 -34.58
CA ALA A 21 -10.04 19.28 -35.21
C ALA A 21 -9.23 20.53 -35.61
N LEU A 22 -8.24 20.94 -34.81
CA LEU A 22 -7.43 22.13 -35.07
C LEU A 22 -6.70 22.09 -36.43
N PRO A 23 -6.04 21.00 -36.86
CA PRO A 23 -5.44 20.92 -38.19
C PRO A 23 -6.49 20.88 -39.32
N ILE A 24 -7.64 20.23 -39.10
CA ILE A 24 -8.75 20.19 -40.08
C ILE A 24 -9.36 21.59 -40.26
N ILE A 25 -9.55 22.33 -39.17
CA ILE A 25 -10.09 23.69 -39.16
C ILE A 25 -9.07 24.66 -39.77
N LEU A 26 -7.77 24.52 -39.49
CA LEU A 26 -6.74 25.34 -40.11
C LEU A 26 -6.71 25.17 -41.64
N LEU A 27 -6.88 23.92 -42.11
CA LEU A 27 -7.01 23.60 -43.54
C LEU A 27 -8.30 24.17 -44.16
N ALA A 28 -9.39 24.24 -43.38
CA ALA A 28 -10.68 24.75 -43.85
C ALA A 28 -10.80 26.30 -43.80
N VAL A 29 -10.14 26.97 -42.84
CA VAL A 29 -10.28 28.41 -42.56
C VAL A 29 -9.22 29.25 -43.29
N CYS A 30 -8.10 28.68 -43.73
CA CYS A 30 -7.08 29.38 -44.52
C CYS A 30 -7.06 28.91 -45.99
N PRO A 31 -8.03 29.32 -46.83
CA PRO A 31 -8.11 28.91 -48.24
C PRO A 31 -7.00 29.50 -49.12
N SER A 32 -6.21 30.43 -48.59
CA SER A 32 -5.08 31.08 -49.28
C SER A 32 -3.72 30.45 -48.96
N THR A 33 -3.69 29.38 -48.14
CA THR A 33 -2.53 28.50 -48.21
C THR A 33 -2.65 27.78 -49.55
N HIS A 34 -1.82 28.20 -50.52
CA HIS A 34 -1.50 27.36 -51.67
C HIS A 34 -0.87 26.08 -51.10
N VAL A 35 -1.72 25.18 -50.62
CA VAL A 35 -1.36 23.81 -50.32
C VAL A 35 -1.02 23.26 -51.70
N GLU A 36 0.27 23.32 -52.04
CA GLU A 36 0.78 22.64 -53.22
C GLU A 36 0.18 21.25 -53.20
N ARG A 37 -0.42 20.87 -54.33
CA ARG A 37 -1.24 19.67 -54.52
C ARG A 37 -0.39 18.40 -54.50
N ASN A 38 0.64 18.40 -53.67
CA ASN A 38 1.53 17.32 -53.31
C ASN A 38 1.53 17.22 -51.76
N VAL A 39 0.33 17.20 -51.18
CA VAL A 39 0.14 16.98 -49.75
C VAL A 39 0.77 15.64 -49.44
N ASN A 40 1.90 15.65 -48.73
CA ASN A 40 2.57 14.42 -48.34
C ASN A 40 1.72 13.72 -47.27
N ILE A 41 0.81 12.86 -47.71
CA ILE A 41 -0.12 12.08 -46.88
C ILE A 41 0.66 11.33 -45.79
N VAL A 42 1.89 10.90 -46.11
CA VAL A 42 2.80 10.27 -45.15
C VAL A 42 3.22 11.24 -44.05
N GLY A 43 3.47 12.51 -44.38
CA GLY A 43 3.80 13.56 -43.41
C GLY A 43 2.64 13.90 -42.46
N ILE A 44 1.42 13.98 -42.98
CA ILE A 44 0.22 14.20 -42.14
C ILE A 44 -0.07 12.98 -41.26
N SER A 45 0.05 11.76 -41.80
CA SER A 45 -0.10 10.53 -41.03
C SER A 45 0.93 10.44 -39.90
N ASN A 46 2.20 10.75 -40.19
CA ASN A 46 3.25 10.77 -39.18
C ASN A 46 3.01 11.83 -38.09
N LEU A 47 2.49 13.01 -38.47
CA LEU A 47 2.10 14.05 -37.52
C LEU A 47 0.99 13.56 -36.56
N ILE A 48 -0.06 12.92 -37.11
CA ILE A 48 -1.16 12.36 -36.31
C ILE A 48 -0.65 11.27 -35.37
N VAL A 49 0.17 10.34 -35.86
CA VAL A 49 0.79 9.29 -35.04
C VAL A 49 1.65 9.89 -33.93
N THR A 50 2.45 10.91 -34.24
CA THR A 50 3.30 11.61 -33.27
C THR A 50 2.46 12.25 -32.15
N ILE A 51 1.36 12.90 -32.49
CA ILE A 51 0.43 13.51 -31.52
C ILE A 51 -0.21 12.44 -30.62
N ILE A 52 -0.67 11.33 -31.21
CA ILE A 52 -1.27 10.22 -30.45
C ILE A 52 -0.25 9.64 -29.47
N ILE A 53 0.98 9.42 -29.90
CA ILE A 53 2.07 8.90 -29.05
C ILE A 53 2.38 9.90 -27.94
N ALA A 54 2.48 11.20 -28.27
CA ALA A 54 2.81 12.27 -27.33
C ALA A 54 1.80 12.42 -26.19
N ILE A 55 0.52 12.07 -26.42
CA ILE A 55 -0.53 12.09 -25.38
C ILE A 55 -0.60 10.74 -24.66
N THR A 56 -0.54 9.64 -25.42
CA THR A 56 -0.81 8.29 -24.90
C THR A 56 0.31 7.81 -23.98
N ILE A 57 1.58 8.04 -24.34
CA ILE A 57 2.72 7.58 -23.54
C ILE A 57 2.73 8.22 -22.15
N PRO A 58 2.68 9.57 -21.99
CA PRO A 58 2.67 10.19 -20.66
C PRO A 58 1.46 9.78 -19.83
N PHE A 59 0.29 9.62 -20.46
CA PHE A 59 -0.93 9.18 -19.78
C PHE A 59 -0.81 7.76 -19.22
N LEU A 60 -0.35 6.81 -20.04
CA LEU A 60 -0.14 5.43 -19.61
C LEU A 60 0.91 5.33 -18.51
N ILE A 61 2.04 6.04 -18.66
CA ILE A 61 3.10 6.09 -17.65
C ILE A 61 2.55 6.64 -16.34
N ASN A 62 1.83 7.77 -16.36
CA ASN A 62 1.29 8.40 -15.16
C ASN A 62 0.28 7.48 -14.46
N ARG A 63 -0.61 6.82 -15.22
CA ARG A 63 -1.57 5.84 -14.67
C ARG A 63 -0.87 4.63 -14.05
N TRP A 64 0.16 4.11 -14.70
CA TRP A 64 0.93 2.97 -14.18
C TRP A 64 1.69 3.33 -12.90
N ILE A 65 2.36 4.49 -12.88
CA ILE A 65 3.05 5.02 -11.69
C ILE A 65 2.07 5.23 -10.53
N ASN A 66 0.91 5.86 -10.78
CA ASN A 66 -0.07 6.10 -9.74
C ASN A 66 -0.64 4.81 -9.16
N ASN A 67 -1.01 3.83 -10.00
CA ASN A 67 -1.51 2.55 -9.51
C ASN A 67 -0.47 1.85 -8.62
N LYS A 68 0.79 1.85 -9.05
CA LYS A 68 1.89 1.27 -8.28
C LYS A 68 2.12 1.99 -6.95
N ARG A 69 2.05 3.32 -6.95
CA ARG A 69 2.12 4.14 -5.72
C ARG A 69 0.98 3.79 -4.77
N THR A 70 -0.26 3.74 -5.25
CA THR A 70 -1.43 3.37 -4.45
C THR A 70 -1.30 1.97 -3.86
N SER A 71 -0.80 0.99 -4.62
CA SER A 71 -0.56 -0.35 -4.11
C SER A 71 0.49 -0.39 -3.00
N LYS A 72 1.59 0.38 -3.16
CA LYS A 72 2.61 0.51 -2.11
C LYS A 72 2.06 1.16 -0.85
N ASP A 73 1.36 2.27 -1.00
CA ASP A 73 0.77 3.02 0.11
C ASP A 73 -0.21 2.13 0.90
N LEU A 74 -1.00 1.29 0.20
CA LEU A 74 -1.89 0.32 0.84
C LEU A 74 -1.13 -0.71 1.68
N ILE A 75 -0.09 -1.34 1.12
CA ILE A 75 0.74 -2.32 1.85
C ILE A 75 1.40 -1.65 3.07
N VAL A 76 1.96 -0.44 2.91
CA VAL A 76 2.60 0.30 4.01
C VAL A 76 1.61 0.65 5.10
N SER A 77 0.39 1.09 4.75
CA SER A 77 -0.68 1.36 5.73
C SER A 77 -1.03 0.13 6.56
N ASN A 78 -1.19 -1.03 5.91
CA ASN A 78 -1.50 -2.28 6.60
C ASN A 78 -0.34 -2.72 7.52
N ILE A 79 0.92 -2.48 7.13
CA ILE A 79 2.08 -2.72 8.02
C ILE A 79 2.05 -1.78 9.23
N GLN A 80 1.66 -0.51 9.06
CA GLN A 80 1.54 0.45 10.16
C GLN A 80 0.41 0.07 11.12
N GLU A 81 -0.72 -0.40 10.60
CA GLU A 81 -1.83 -0.95 11.39
C GLU A 81 -1.38 -2.19 12.19
N LEU A 82 -0.60 -3.07 11.56
CA LEU A 82 -0.01 -4.24 12.24
C LEU A 82 0.89 -3.83 13.42
N ILE A 83 1.75 -2.83 13.22
CA ILE A 83 2.58 -2.25 14.29
C ILE A 83 1.72 -1.67 15.42
N ALA A 84 0.65 -0.94 15.08
CA ALA A 84 -0.24 -0.36 16.08
C ALA A 84 -0.93 -1.42 16.95
N MET A 85 -1.34 -2.55 16.35
CA MET A 85 -1.89 -3.67 17.10
C MET A 85 -0.88 -4.29 18.06
N TYR A 86 0.38 -4.49 17.66
CA TYR A 86 1.42 -4.94 18.59
C TYR A 86 1.61 -3.98 19.77
N HIS A 87 1.58 -2.67 19.53
CA HIS A 87 1.67 -1.69 20.61
C HIS A 87 0.49 -1.77 21.58
N SER A 88 -0.71 -2.13 21.10
CA SER A 88 -1.90 -2.27 21.96
C SER A 88 -1.76 -3.34 23.04
N HIS A 89 -0.93 -4.38 22.83
CA HIS A 89 -0.63 -5.38 23.86
C HIS A 89 0.08 -4.77 25.08
N THR A 90 0.89 -3.73 24.88
CA THR A 90 1.52 -2.99 25.99
C THR A 90 0.47 -2.38 26.92
N LEU A 91 -0.64 -1.89 26.36
CA LEU A 91 -1.73 -1.30 27.15
C LEU A 91 -2.40 -2.37 28.03
N LEU A 92 -2.66 -3.55 27.48
CA LEU A 92 -3.23 -4.68 28.25
C LEU A 92 -2.32 -5.09 29.42
N LEU A 93 -1.00 -5.13 29.20
CA LEU A 93 -0.04 -5.42 30.27
C LEU A 93 0.02 -4.30 31.33
N LEU A 94 -0.10 -3.04 30.93
CA LEU A 94 -0.16 -1.92 31.87
C LEU A 94 -1.46 -1.92 32.70
N GLU A 95 -2.59 -2.29 32.10
CA GLU A 95 -3.88 -2.45 32.79
C GLU A 95 -3.81 -3.56 33.85
N LEU A 96 -3.12 -4.67 33.56
CA LEU A 96 -2.83 -5.71 34.54
C LEU A 96 -1.94 -5.19 35.68
N LYS A 97 -0.85 -4.50 35.34
CA LYS A 97 0.11 -3.95 36.32
C LYS A 97 -0.55 -2.94 37.27
N ASN A 98 -1.43 -2.11 36.74
CA ASN A 98 -2.14 -1.08 37.51
C ASN A 98 -3.35 -1.64 38.28
N GLY A 99 -3.63 -2.94 38.16
CA GLY A 99 -4.78 -3.58 38.80
C GLY A 99 -6.14 -3.15 38.24
N THR A 100 -6.16 -2.55 37.05
CA THR A 100 -7.40 -2.09 36.38
C THR A 100 -8.20 -3.26 35.83
N LYS A 101 -7.51 -4.33 35.41
CA LYS A 101 -8.10 -5.59 34.96
C LYS A 101 -7.51 -6.78 35.70
N SER A 102 -8.28 -7.84 35.84
CA SER A 102 -7.78 -9.10 36.39
C SER A 102 -6.87 -9.82 35.38
N LEU A 103 -6.02 -10.72 35.89
CA LEU A 103 -5.15 -11.55 35.05
C LEU A 103 -5.94 -12.33 34.00
N THR A 104 -7.07 -12.94 34.38
CA THR A 104 -7.92 -13.72 33.49
C THR A 104 -8.50 -12.87 32.36
N GLN A 105 -8.99 -11.65 32.66
CA GLN A 105 -9.49 -10.72 31.65
C GLN A 105 -8.41 -10.33 30.65
N VAL A 106 -7.20 -10.05 31.15
CA VAL A 106 -6.07 -9.65 30.31
C VAL A 106 -5.58 -10.82 29.46
N GLN A 107 -5.59 -12.06 29.97
CA GLN A 107 -5.26 -13.25 29.20
C GLN A 107 -6.24 -13.51 28.05
N GLU A 108 -7.55 -13.40 28.30
CA GLU A 108 -8.59 -13.57 27.28
C GLU A 108 -8.49 -12.48 26.19
N GLU A 109 -8.38 -11.22 26.59
CA GLU A 109 -8.23 -10.10 25.66
C GLU A 109 -6.92 -10.20 24.86
N MET A 110 -5.83 -10.64 25.49
CA MET A 110 -4.57 -10.88 24.81
C MET A 110 -4.71 -11.98 23.76
N GLN A 111 -5.33 -13.12 24.07
CA GLN A 111 -5.55 -14.19 23.07
C GLN A 111 -6.38 -13.71 21.87
N LEU A 112 -7.39 -12.87 22.10
CA LEU A 112 -8.16 -12.25 21.03
C LEU A 112 -7.31 -11.28 20.19
N ALA A 113 -6.48 -10.46 20.85
CA ALA A 113 -5.59 -9.54 20.16
C ALA A 113 -4.55 -10.27 19.30
N ILE A 114 -3.97 -11.36 19.82
CA ILE A 114 -3.06 -12.26 19.09
C ILE A 114 -3.74 -12.82 17.85
N SER A 115 -4.96 -13.34 18.00
CA SER A 115 -5.73 -13.91 16.88
C SER A 115 -6.01 -12.85 15.80
N ARG A 116 -6.29 -11.61 16.19
CA ARG A 116 -6.47 -10.50 15.24
C ARG A 116 -5.19 -10.16 14.50
N VAL A 117 -4.06 -10.09 15.20
CA VAL A 117 -2.75 -9.83 14.58
C VAL A 117 -2.40 -10.93 13.57
N ASP A 118 -2.67 -12.20 13.89
CA ASP A 118 -2.43 -13.30 12.93
C ASP A 118 -3.34 -13.19 11.70
N MET A 119 -4.63 -12.87 11.89
CA MET A 119 -5.56 -12.65 10.78
C MET A 119 -5.10 -11.50 9.86
N GLU A 120 -4.66 -10.39 10.44
CA GLU A 120 -4.19 -9.22 9.69
C GLU A 120 -2.84 -9.48 9.01
N ALA A 121 -1.91 -10.18 9.66
CA ALA A 121 -0.66 -10.62 9.04
C ALA A 121 -0.93 -11.55 7.84
N ASN A 122 -1.90 -12.45 7.95
CA ASN A 122 -2.36 -13.29 6.85
C ASN A 122 -3.03 -12.50 5.71
N GLY A 123 -3.82 -11.47 6.05
CA GLY A 123 -4.42 -10.55 5.09
C GLY A 123 -3.36 -9.78 4.31
N LEU A 124 -2.37 -9.23 5.02
CA LEU A 124 -1.23 -8.52 4.46
C LEU A 124 -0.39 -9.41 3.54
N ASP A 125 -0.10 -10.65 3.93
CA ASP A 125 0.62 -11.62 3.10
C ASP A 125 -0.10 -11.87 1.77
N LYS A 126 -1.42 -12.09 1.81
CA LYS A 126 -2.26 -12.22 0.61
C LYS A 126 -2.22 -10.94 -0.24
N LEU A 127 -2.36 -9.78 0.38
CA LEU A 127 -2.36 -8.48 -0.30
C LEU A 127 -1.03 -8.24 -1.03
N VAL A 128 0.10 -8.56 -0.38
CA VAL A 128 1.44 -8.50 -0.99
C VAL A 128 1.57 -9.51 -2.13
N SER A 129 1.05 -10.73 -1.99
CA SER A 129 1.08 -11.73 -3.07
C SER A 129 0.34 -11.26 -4.33
N ILE A 130 -0.75 -10.50 -4.16
CA ILE A 130 -1.58 -9.98 -5.26
C ILE A 130 -0.92 -8.73 -5.89
N LEU A 131 -0.48 -7.79 -5.06
CA LEU A 131 -0.03 -6.47 -5.52
C LEU A 131 1.47 -6.40 -5.83
N ALA A 132 2.27 -7.28 -5.23
CA ALA A 132 3.73 -7.30 -5.37
C ALA A 132 4.29 -8.74 -5.34
N PRO A 133 3.95 -9.60 -6.32
CA PRO A 133 4.29 -11.03 -6.30
C PRO A 133 5.81 -11.31 -6.25
N LYS A 134 6.64 -10.47 -6.88
CA LYS A 134 8.11 -10.62 -6.79
C LYS A 134 8.67 -10.24 -5.42
N LEU A 135 7.93 -9.47 -4.64
CA LEU A 135 8.27 -9.07 -3.28
C LEU A 135 7.76 -10.11 -2.27
N ALA A 136 6.62 -10.74 -2.55
CA ALA A 136 6.05 -11.82 -1.73
C ALA A 136 7.02 -12.99 -1.51
N THR A 137 7.84 -13.33 -2.50
CA THR A 137 8.87 -14.39 -2.36
C THR A 137 10.03 -14.00 -1.45
N ARG A 138 10.16 -12.72 -1.10
CA ARG A 138 11.24 -12.17 -0.26
C ARG A 138 10.77 -11.73 1.12
N LEU A 139 9.48 -11.39 1.26
CA LEU A 139 8.89 -10.96 2.53
C LEU A 139 8.29 -12.16 3.25
N ASN A 140 8.88 -12.54 4.39
CA ASN A 140 8.26 -13.51 5.29
C ASN A 140 7.40 -12.79 6.34
N ILE A 141 6.25 -12.25 5.92
CA ILE A 141 5.34 -11.50 6.80
C ILE A 141 4.70 -12.44 7.83
N ARG A 142 4.36 -13.65 7.41
CA ARG A 142 3.80 -14.71 8.27
C ARG A 142 4.74 -15.20 9.37
N GLY A 143 6.06 -15.05 9.20
CA GLY A 143 7.05 -15.47 10.20
C GLY A 143 7.23 -14.51 11.36
N ILE A 144 6.66 -13.30 11.32
CA ILE A 144 6.85 -12.27 12.36
C ILE A 144 5.95 -12.50 13.60
N PRO A 145 4.64 -12.82 13.44
CA PRO A 145 3.75 -13.10 14.58
C PRO A 145 4.18 -14.25 15.51
N PRO A 146 4.62 -15.42 15.02
CA PRO A 146 4.88 -16.59 15.88
C PRO A 146 5.94 -16.32 16.94
N GLU A 147 7.06 -15.67 16.61
CA GLU A 147 8.17 -15.46 17.56
C GLU A 147 7.78 -14.58 18.75
N TYR A 148 7.02 -13.49 18.51
CA TYR A 148 6.57 -12.59 19.57
C TYR A 148 5.48 -13.24 20.43
N PHE A 149 4.57 -13.99 19.81
CA PHE A 149 3.45 -14.61 20.51
C PHE A 149 3.83 -15.90 21.24
N ASP A 150 4.75 -16.69 20.72
CA ASP A 150 5.28 -17.86 21.42
C ASP A 150 6.00 -17.44 22.69
N TRP A 151 6.73 -16.32 22.67
CA TRP A 151 7.31 -15.75 23.88
C TRP A 151 6.23 -15.23 24.85
N LEU A 152 5.24 -14.48 24.34
CA LEU A 152 4.23 -13.83 25.17
C LEU A 152 3.23 -14.82 25.79
N THR A 153 2.88 -15.89 25.08
CA THR A 153 1.88 -16.88 25.54
C THR A 153 2.48 -18.21 25.97
N GLY A 154 3.62 -18.62 25.44
CA GLY A 154 4.26 -19.90 25.80
C GLY A 154 5.06 -19.85 27.11
N GLY A 155 5.18 -18.67 27.73
CA GLY A 155 5.92 -18.45 28.97
C GLY A 155 5.06 -18.43 30.24
N ASP A 156 5.49 -17.64 31.22
CA ASP A 156 4.83 -17.54 32.52
C ASP A 156 3.48 -16.81 32.47
N PHE A 157 3.20 -16.05 31.41
CA PHE A 157 2.01 -15.20 31.29
C PHE A 157 0.68 -15.96 31.35
N LEU A 158 0.63 -17.22 30.90
CA LEU A 158 -0.58 -18.06 30.97
C LEU A 158 -0.77 -18.73 32.34
N LYS A 159 0.20 -18.64 33.25
CA LYS A 159 0.08 -19.21 34.60
C LYS A 159 -0.92 -18.41 35.42
N SER A 160 -1.70 -19.08 36.27
CA SER A 160 -2.75 -18.45 37.08
C SER A 160 -2.22 -17.52 38.17
N ASP A 161 -0.95 -17.66 38.54
CA ASP A 161 -0.24 -16.87 39.55
C ASP A 161 0.72 -15.83 38.95
N PHE A 162 0.62 -15.59 37.64
CA PHE A 162 1.50 -14.66 36.94
C PHE A 162 1.46 -13.25 37.54
N GLN A 163 2.64 -12.69 37.77
CA GLN A 163 2.81 -11.30 38.14
C GLN A 163 3.79 -10.62 37.18
N ILE A 164 3.48 -9.37 36.83
CA ILE A 164 4.35 -8.56 35.97
C ILE A 164 5.58 -8.14 36.76
N SER A 165 6.72 -8.77 36.47
CA SER A 165 8.02 -8.32 36.95
C SER A 165 8.57 -7.20 36.07
N LEU A 166 9.53 -6.44 36.60
CA LEU A 166 10.23 -5.42 35.83
C LEU A 166 11.01 -6.05 34.66
N ASP A 167 11.57 -7.24 34.84
CA ASP A 167 12.33 -7.95 33.82
C ASP A 167 11.43 -8.44 32.69
N PHE A 168 10.21 -8.89 33.01
CA PHE A 168 9.20 -9.23 32.01
C PHE A 168 8.85 -8.02 31.12
N LEU A 169 8.64 -6.84 31.73
CA LEU A 169 8.33 -5.62 30.96
C LEU A 169 9.49 -5.19 30.06
N LYS A 170 10.73 -5.23 30.55
CA LYS A 170 11.92 -4.91 29.74
C LYS A 170 12.07 -5.87 28.56
N MET A 171 11.86 -7.16 28.80
CA MET A 171 11.92 -8.18 27.75
C MET A 171 10.81 -7.97 26.71
N HIS A 172 9.58 -7.70 27.17
CA HIS A 172 8.44 -7.37 26.31
C HIS A 172 8.75 -6.18 25.41
N GLU A 173 9.25 -5.07 25.98
CA GLU A 173 9.59 -3.87 25.22
C GLU A 173 10.69 -4.13 24.18
N GLU A 174 11.72 -4.92 24.53
CA GLU A 174 12.80 -5.23 23.59
C GLU A 174 12.31 -6.09 22.42
N ILE A 175 11.52 -7.13 22.68
CA ILE A 175 10.97 -7.98 21.61
C ILE A 175 9.98 -7.16 20.75
N LEU A 176 9.11 -6.36 21.38
CA LEU A 176 8.22 -5.45 20.67
C LEU A 176 8.98 -4.47 19.76
N ARG A 177 10.09 -3.91 20.26
CA ARG A 177 10.98 -3.02 19.50
C ARG A 177 11.58 -3.73 18.30
N GLN A 178 12.08 -4.96 18.47
CA GLN A 178 12.65 -5.76 17.39
C GLN A 178 11.61 -6.12 16.32
N THR A 179 10.42 -6.57 16.74
CA THR A 179 9.27 -6.84 15.86
C THR A 179 8.86 -5.60 15.07
N THR A 180 8.74 -4.47 15.74
CA THR A 180 8.41 -3.18 15.11
C THR A 180 9.48 -2.77 14.10
N LEU A 181 10.76 -2.94 14.42
CA LEU A 181 11.86 -2.61 13.52
C LEU A 181 11.85 -3.51 12.28
N ARG A 182 11.61 -4.81 12.43
CA ARG A 182 11.44 -5.72 11.30
C ARG A 182 10.29 -5.28 10.40
N LEU A 183 9.11 -4.97 10.95
CA LEU A 183 7.96 -4.49 10.20
C LEU A 183 8.25 -3.17 9.46
N LYS A 184 8.93 -2.22 10.10
CA LYS A 184 9.37 -0.96 9.45
C LYS A 184 10.33 -1.20 8.30
N LEU A 185 11.26 -2.16 8.44
CA LEU A 185 12.17 -2.55 7.36
C LEU A 185 11.40 -3.16 6.18
N LEU A 186 10.37 -3.98 6.44
CA LEU A 186 9.50 -4.50 5.36
C LEU A 186 8.76 -3.35 4.65
N ALA A 187 8.22 -2.39 5.39
CA ALA A 187 7.58 -1.21 4.78
C ALA A 187 8.56 -0.44 3.89
N GLN A 188 9.81 -0.28 4.33
CA GLN A 188 10.85 0.36 3.52
C GLN A 188 11.17 -0.45 2.25
N GLN A 189 11.25 -1.78 2.34
CA GLN A 189 11.44 -2.64 1.17
C GLN A 189 10.30 -2.52 0.15
N VAL A 190 9.04 -2.37 0.61
CA VAL A 190 7.88 -2.12 -0.23
C VAL A 190 8.00 -0.77 -0.96
N VAL A 191 8.44 0.28 -0.26
CA VAL A 191 8.66 1.60 -0.87
C VAL A 191 9.74 1.53 -1.94
N LEU A 192 10.85 0.84 -1.67
CA LEU A 192 11.99 0.71 -2.58
C LEU A 192 11.75 -0.28 -3.75
N TYR A 193 10.72 -1.12 -3.66
CA TYR A 193 10.41 -2.12 -4.68
C TYR A 193 9.98 -1.48 -6.02
N SER A 194 10.65 -1.85 -7.12
CA SER A 194 10.35 -1.44 -8.50
C SER A 194 9.59 -2.52 -9.27
#